data_AF-A0A537SH86-F1
#
_entry.id   AF-A0A537SH86-F1
#
_cell.length_a   1.000
_cell.length_b   1.000
_cell.length_c   1.000
_cell.angle_alpha   90.00
_cell.angle_beta   90.00
_cell.angle_gamma   90.00
#
_symmetry.space_group_name_H-M   'P 1'
#
loop_
_entity.id
_entity.type
_entity.pdbx_description
1 polymer ?
#
loop_
_entity_poly.entity_id
_entity_poly.type
_entity_poly.pdbx_seq_one_letter_code
_entity_poly.pdbx_strand_id
1 'polypeptide(L)'
;MKKILLGAMALVTLGLAAPASAADLAARPYTKAPPPMIAAIYDWSGFYIGINGGGGWSHKCWDLINDGFGPITPISEGCHDATGGTVGGQIGYRWQASSWVLGLEAQGNWADFKGSNISLLDPTLRNQSK
;
A
#
# COMPACT_ATOMS: atom_id res chain seq x y z
N MET A 1 0.57 20.00 14.73
CA MET A 1 -0.19 19.79 13.48
C MET A 1 -0.30 18.31 13.06
N LYS A 2 0.75 17.48 13.22
CA LYS A 2 0.71 16.02 12.90
C LYS A 2 -0.32 15.21 13.70
N LYS A 3 -0.55 15.55 14.97
CA LYS A 3 -1.51 14.85 15.86
C LYS A 3 -2.97 15.06 15.45
N ILE A 4 -3.30 16.24 14.94
CA ILE A 4 -4.65 16.57 14.45
C ILE A 4 -4.93 15.82 13.14
N LEU A 5 -3.91 15.70 12.29
CA LEU A 5 -3.99 15.01 11.00
C LEU A 5 -4.15 13.48 11.16
N LEU A 6 -3.43 12.89 12.13
CA LEU A 6 -3.57 11.48 12.51
C LEU A 6 -4.92 11.18 13.16
N GLY A 7 -5.43 12.09 14.01
CA GLY A 7 -6.77 11.99 14.59
C GLY A 7 -7.88 12.09 13.54
N ALA A 8 -7.72 12.98 12.56
CA ALA A 8 -8.67 13.14 11.46
C ALA A 8 -8.74 11.89 10.57
N MET A 9 -7.60 11.26 10.25
CA MET A 9 -7.60 9.99 9.48
C MET A 9 -8.27 8.84 10.25
N ALA A 10 -8.05 8.73 11.56
CA ALA A 10 -8.70 7.69 12.38
C ALA A 10 -10.24 7.85 12.41
N LEU A 11 -10.72 9.10 12.48
CA LEU A 11 -12.16 9.42 12.41
C LEU A 11 -12.78 9.08 11.05
N VAL A 12 -12.04 9.28 9.95
CA VAL A 12 -12.51 8.91 8.60
C VAL A 12 -12.61 7.39 8.43
N THR A 13 -11.65 6.63 8.96
CA THR A 13 -11.68 5.15 8.89
C THR A 13 -12.81 4.55 9.74
N LEU A 14 -13.15 5.16 10.88
CA LEU A 14 -14.29 4.77 11.72
C LEU A 14 -15.63 5.17 11.10
N GLY A 15 -15.69 6.26 10.32
CA GLY A 15 -16.90 6.72 9.64
C GLY A 15 -17.29 5.90 8.40
N LEU A 16 -16.34 5.19 7.78
CA LEU A 16 -16.60 4.28 6.67
C LEU A 16 -17.13 2.91 7.13
N ALA A 17 -16.96 2.58 8.42
CA ALA A 17 -17.65 1.48 9.07
C ALA A 17 -19.06 1.93 9.49
N ALA A 18 -19.87 2.40 8.55
CA ALA A 18 -21.26 2.70 8.82
C ALA A 18 -21.97 1.39 9.20
N PRO A 19 -22.67 1.31 10.33
CA PRO A 19 -23.58 0.20 10.57
C PRO A 19 -24.57 0.18 9.41
N ALA A 20 -24.78 -1.00 8.82
CA ALA A 20 -25.85 -1.21 7.86
C ALA A 20 -27.16 -0.85 8.57
N SER A 21 -27.67 0.37 8.32
CA SER A 21 -28.93 0.81 8.86
C SER A 21 -30.01 0.05 8.12
N ALA A 22 -30.42 -1.09 8.68
CA ALA A 22 -31.65 -1.74 8.28
C ALA A 22 -32.76 -0.71 8.50
N ALA A 23 -33.35 -0.22 7.41
CA ALA A 23 -34.51 0.63 7.47
C ALA A 23 -35.60 -0.14 8.23
N ASP A 24 -35.90 0.29 9.46
CA ASP A 24 -37.04 -0.18 10.23
C ASP A 24 -38.29 0.16 9.42
N LEU A 25 -38.81 -0.86 8.75
CA LEU A 25 -39.97 -0.76 7.90
C LEU A 25 -41.19 -0.73 8.82
N ALA A 26 -41.82 0.45 8.92
CA ALA A 26 -43.00 0.68 9.74
C ALA A 26 -43.97 -0.52 9.71
N ALA A 27 -44.41 -0.94 10.90
CA ALA A 27 -45.24 -2.13 11.12
C ALA A 27 -46.39 -2.20 10.11
N ARG A 28 -46.28 -3.15 9.18
CA ARG A 28 -47.30 -3.41 8.17
C ARG A 28 -48.46 -4.17 8.82
N PRO A 29 -49.72 -3.81 8.55
CA PRO A 29 -50.87 -4.56 9.04
C PRO A 29 -50.77 -6.03 8.63
N TYR A 30 -51.09 -6.93 9.58
CA TYR A 30 -51.02 -8.38 9.40
C TYR A 30 -51.77 -8.84 8.15
N THR A 31 -51.01 -8.99 7.08
CA THR A 31 -51.38 -9.68 5.86
C THR A 31 -50.47 -10.89 5.77
N LYS A 32 -51.06 -12.01 5.31
CA LYS A 32 -50.45 -13.33 5.07
C LYS A 32 -48.92 -13.27 5.04
N ALA A 33 -48.26 -13.96 5.99
CA ALA A 33 -46.82 -13.91 6.23
C ALA A 33 -46.06 -13.77 4.88
N PRO A 34 -45.39 -12.62 4.65
CA PRO A 34 -44.57 -12.45 3.46
C PRO A 34 -43.64 -13.65 3.34
N PRO A 35 -43.43 -14.19 2.13
CA PRO A 35 -42.45 -15.25 1.94
C PRO A 35 -41.14 -14.84 2.62
N PRO A 36 -40.46 -15.77 3.32
CA PRO A 36 -39.27 -15.44 4.09
C PRO A 36 -38.35 -14.62 3.19
N MET A 37 -38.01 -13.41 3.65
CA MET A 37 -37.03 -12.59 2.95
C MET A 37 -35.79 -13.46 2.84
N ILE A 38 -35.43 -13.84 1.61
CA ILE A 38 -34.18 -14.52 1.33
C ILE A 38 -33.13 -13.54 1.85
N ALA A 39 -32.53 -13.85 3.00
CA ALA A 39 -31.41 -13.08 3.50
C ALA A 39 -30.43 -12.99 2.34
N ALA A 40 -29.99 -11.78 1.99
CA ALA A 40 -28.92 -11.62 1.04
C ALA A 40 -27.69 -12.28 1.67
N ILE A 41 -27.51 -13.57 1.41
CA ILE A 41 -26.32 -14.32 1.81
C ILE A 41 -25.21 -13.71 0.97
N TYR A 42 -24.44 -12.82 1.59
CA TYR A 42 -23.26 -12.26 0.96
C TYR A 42 -22.24 -13.39 0.82
N ASP A 43 -22.01 -13.79 -0.43
CA ASP A 43 -21.00 -14.77 -0.81
C ASP A 43 -19.75 -14.03 -1.31
N TRP A 44 -18.66 -14.24 -0.59
CA TRP A 44 -17.33 -13.72 -0.87
C TRP A 44 -16.51 -14.73 -1.68
N SER A 45 -17.11 -15.87 -2.06
CA SER A 45 -16.47 -16.86 -2.90
C SER A 45 -16.29 -16.34 -4.31
N GLY A 46 -15.10 -16.54 -4.87
CA GLY A 46 -14.82 -16.15 -6.24
C GLY A 46 -13.37 -15.83 -6.52
N PHE A 47 -13.10 -15.69 -7.81
CA PHE A 47 -11.83 -15.21 -8.33
C PHE A 47 -11.76 -13.69 -8.22
N TYR A 48 -10.57 -13.18 -7.88
CA TYR A 48 -10.31 -11.76 -7.91
C TYR A 48 -8.90 -11.48 -8.44
N ILE A 49 -8.75 -10.31 -9.05
CA ILE A 49 -7.49 -9.77 -9.54
C ILE A 49 -7.39 -8.31 -9.09
N GLY A 50 -6.19 -7.89 -8.74
CA GLY A 50 -5.87 -6.53 -8.33
C GLY A 50 -4.61 -6.04 -9.03
N ILE A 51 -4.53 -4.73 -9.22
CA ILE A 51 -3.35 -4.03 -9.69
C ILE A 51 -3.05 -2.89 -8.72
N ASN A 52 -1.77 -2.67 -8.45
CA ASN A 52 -1.30 -1.57 -7.63
C ASN A 52 -0.16 -0.84 -8.34
N GLY A 53 -0.07 0.46 -8.12
CA GLY A 53 0.99 1.29 -8.66
C GLY A 53 1.31 2.44 -7.72
N GLY A 54 2.55 2.89 -7.74
CA GLY A 54 3.00 3.97 -6.88
C GLY A 54 4.31 4.56 -7.37
N GLY A 55 4.67 5.74 -6.85
CA GLY A 55 5.94 6.38 -7.09
C GLY A 55 6.65 6.69 -5.79
N GLY A 56 7.97 6.81 -5.84
CA GLY A 56 8.78 7.16 -4.68
C GLY A 56 9.94 8.06 -5.07
N TRP A 57 10.41 8.81 -4.08
CA TRP A 57 11.58 9.68 -4.17
C TRP A 57 12.46 9.38 -2.95
N SER A 58 13.77 9.43 -3.13
CA SER A 58 14.75 9.23 -2.07
C SER A 58 15.87 10.24 -2.22
N HIS A 59 16.26 10.88 -1.13
CA HIS A 59 17.44 11.73 -1.07
C HIS A 59 18.53 11.00 -0.27
N LYS A 60 19.71 10.81 -0.85
CA LYS A 60 20.83 10.08 -0.24
C LYS A 60 22.12 10.86 -0.40
N CYS A 61 22.79 11.11 0.71
CA CYS A 61 24.15 11.67 0.74
C CYS A 61 25.14 10.57 1.11
N TRP A 62 26.29 10.56 0.45
CA TRP A 62 27.35 9.58 0.66
C TRP A 62 28.59 10.27 1.24
N ASP A 63 29.25 9.59 2.16
CA ASP A 63 30.54 10.00 2.71
C ASP A 63 31.54 8.87 2.51
N LEU A 64 32.72 9.20 2.00
CA LEU A 64 33.83 8.27 1.90
C LEU A 64 34.54 8.21 3.26
N ILE A 65 34.54 7.02 3.86
CA ILE A 65 35.14 6.76 5.18
C ILE A 65 36.38 5.85 5.11
N ASN A 66 36.70 5.31 3.92
CA ASN A 66 37.82 4.42 3.69
C ASN A 66 38.28 4.52 2.23
N ASP A 67 39.60 4.59 1.98
CA ASP A 67 40.19 4.74 0.64
C ASP A 67 40.81 3.44 0.08
N GLY A 68 40.61 2.31 0.76
CA GLY A 68 41.21 1.02 0.42
C GLY A 68 42.54 0.73 1.12
N PHE A 69 43.17 1.72 1.77
CA PHE A 69 44.42 1.58 2.54
C PHE A 69 44.21 1.78 4.05
N GLY A 70 43.06 2.33 4.47
CA GLY A 70 42.70 2.44 5.87
C GLY A 70 41.48 3.34 6.09
N PRO A 71 40.99 3.44 7.34
CA PRO A 71 39.97 4.43 7.68
C PRO A 71 40.54 5.84 7.51
N ILE A 72 39.77 6.70 6.83
CA ILE A 72 40.10 8.11 6.63
C ILE A 72 39.10 9.00 7.37
N THR A 73 39.45 10.27 7.59
CA THR A 73 38.46 11.28 8.02
C THR A 73 37.34 11.35 6.98
N PRO A 74 36.05 11.25 7.39
CA PRO A 74 34.93 11.26 6.46
C PRO A 74 34.96 12.48 5.54
N ILE A 75 34.90 12.25 4.23
CA ILE A 75 34.80 13.29 3.20
C ILE A 75 33.51 13.10 2.42
N SER A 76 32.78 14.19 2.18
CA SER A 76 31.47 14.11 1.55
C SER A 76 31.59 13.86 0.04
N GLU A 77 30.97 12.79 -0.45
CA GLU A 77 30.90 12.43 -1.87
C GLU A 77 29.70 13.04 -2.60
N GLY A 78 28.89 13.82 -1.90
CA GLY A 78 27.72 14.51 -2.44
C GLY A 78 26.42 13.74 -2.25
N CYS A 79 25.33 14.40 -2.61
CA CYS A 79 23.98 13.87 -2.48
C CYS A 79 23.35 13.61 -3.86
N HIS A 80 22.51 12.57 -3.95
CA HIS A 80 21.67 12.32 -5.10
C HIS A 80 20.22 12.07 -4.70
N ASP A 81 19.34 12.50 -5.59
CA ASP A 81 17.94 12.13 -5.58
C ASP A 81 17.73 10.91 -6.49
N ALA A 82 17.11 9.87 -5.95
CA ALA A 82 16.59 8.75 -6.71
C ALA A 82 15.07 8.90 -6.82
N THR A 83 14.54 8.80 -8.03
CA THR A 83 13.09 8.79 -8.26
C THR A 83 12.73 7.56 -9.08
N GLY A 84 11.51 7.07 -8.90
CA GLY A 84 11.10 5.87 -9.59
C GLY A 84 9.66 5.47 -9.32
N GLY A 85 9.26 4.44 -10.05
CA GLY A 85 7.91 3.91 -10.05
C GLY A 85 7.89 2.46 -9.60
N THR A 86 6.75 2.06 -9.05
CA THR A 86 6.44 0.68 -8.71
C THR A 86 5.11 0.31 -9.35
N VAL A 87 5.03 -0.91 -9.84
CA VAL A 87 3.80 -1.51 -10.35
C VAL A 87 3.75 -2.96 -9.90
N GLY A 88 2.58 -3.41 -9.47
CA GLY A 88 2.38 -4.78 -9.03
C GLY A 88 0.95 -5.20 -9.25
N GLY A 89 0.71 -6.47 -8.97
CA GLY A 89 -0.63 -7.02 -9.03
C GLY A 89 -0.74 -8.27 -8.18
N GLN A 90 -1.99 -8.64 -7.94
CA GLN A 90 -2.34 -9.82 -7.18
C GLN A 90 -3.49 -10.55 -7.86
N ILE A 91 -3.51 -11.86 -7.68
CA ILE A 91 -4.52 -12.76 -8.21
C ILE A 91 -4.85 -13.76 -7.12
N GLY A 92 -6.12 -14.06 -6.92
CA GLY A 92 -6.52 -14.97 -5.87
C GLY A 92 -7.90 -15.55 -6.07
N TYR A 93 -8.20 -16.54 -5.25
CA TYR A 93 -9.51 -17.14 -5.16
C TYR A 93 -9.90 -17.31 -3.69
N ARG A 94 -11.14 -16.97 -3.37
CA ARG A 94 -11.72 -17.14 -2.04
C ARG A 94 -12.86 -18.15 -2.07
N TRP A 95 -12.97 -18.92 -1.00
CA TRP A 95 -14.09 -19.82 -0.71
C TRP A 95 -14.69 -19.42 0.62
N GLN A 96 -16.01 -19.25 0.66
CA GLN A 96 -16.75 -18.99 1.88
C GLN A 96 -17.58 -20.20 2.28
N ALA A 97 -17.45 -20.60 3.55
CA ALA A 97 -18.28 -21.59 4.19
C ALA A 97 -18.92 -20.97 5.44
N SER A 98 -20.22 -20.65 5.36
CA SER A 98 -20.96 -19.94 6.41
C SER A 98 -20.31 -18.59 6.75
N SER A 99 -19.81 -18.42 7.97
CA SER A 99 -19.11 -17.24 8.47
C SER A 99 -17.59 -17.25 8.22
N TRP A 100 -17.04 -18.33 7.66
CA TRP A 100 -15.62 -18.45 7.37
C TRP A 100 -15.32 -18.13 5.91
N VAL A 101 -14.29 -17.32 5.67
CA VAL A 101 -13.74 -17.05 4.33
C VAL A 101 -12.28 -17.49 4.31
N LEU A 102 -11.97 -18.42 3.44
CA LEU A 102 -10.63 -18.94 3.20
C LEU A 102 -10.22 -18.57 1.77
N GLY A 103 -8.92 -18.51 1.47
CA GLY A 103 -8.48 -18.20 0.12
C GLY A 103 -7.00 -18.42 -0.10
N LEU A 104 -6.62 -18.44 -1.37
CA LEU A 104 -5.24 -18.46 -1.83
C LEU A 104 -5.01 -17.22 -2.68
N GLU A 105 -3.88 -16.56 -2.46
CA GLU A 105 -3.48 -15.35 -3.19
C GLU A 105 -2.02 -15.48 -3.62
N ALA A 106 -1.74 -15.08 -4.86
CA ALA A 106 -0.40 -14.85 -5.38
C ALA A 106 -0.27 -13.38 -5.76
N GLN A 107 0.86 -12.78 -5.43
CA GLN A 107 1.13 -11.38 -5.70
C GLN A 107 2.57 -11.17 -6.18
N GLY A 108 2.77 -10.13 -6.98
CA GLY A 108 4.08 -9.76 -7.49
C GLY A 108 4.18 -8.25 -7.70
N ASN A 109 5.33 -7.68 -7.34
CA ASN A 109 5.63 -6.27 -7.50
C ASN A 109 6.97 -6.10 -8.23
N TRP A 110 6.99 -5.13 -9.14
CA TRP A 110 8.16 -4.62 -9.83
C TRP A 110 8.36 -3.16 -9.45
N ALA A 111 9.62 -2.79 -9.27
CA ALA A 111 10.03 -1.44 -8.94
C ALA A 111 11.27 -1.08 -9.77
N ASP A 112 11.29 0.12 -10.34
CA ASP A 112 12.47 0.67 -10.99
C ASP A 112 12.71 2.08 -10.44
N PHE A 113 13.80 2.24 -9.70
CA PHE A 113 14.23 3.50 -9.10
C PHE A 113 15.64 3.83 -9.59
N LYS A 114 15.82 5.01 -10.19
CA LYS A 114 17.12 5.45 -10.71
C LYS A 114 17.52 6.77 -10.08
N GLY A 115 18.77 6.83 -9.63
CA GLY A 115 19.42 8.04 -9.16
C GLY A 115 20.87 8.10 -9.64
N SER A 116 21.40 9.30 -9.88
CA SER A 116 22.82 9.46 -10.16
C SER A 116 23.35 10.80 -9.65
N ASN A 117 24.56 10.82 -9.09
CA ASN A 117 25.34 12.06 -8.91
C ASN A 117 26.75 11.93 -9.48
N ILE A 118 27.32 13.07 -9.80
CA ILE A 118 28.75 13.23 -10.05
C ILE A 118 29.44 13.25 -8.68
N SER A 119 30.52 12.48 -8.53
CA SER A 119 31.31 12.48 -7.30
C SER A 119 31.97 13.84 -7.10
N LEU A 120 31.89 14.38 -5.89
CA LEU A 120 32.56 15.63 -5.54
C LEU A 120 34.07 15.47 -5.36
N LEU A 121 34.55 14.22 -5.23
CA LEU A 121 35.97 13.89 -5.08
C LEU A 121 36.68 13.76 -6.44
N ASP A 122 35.98 13.22 -7.44
CA ASP A 122 36.45 13.16 -8.81
C ASP A 122 35.25 13.40 -9.76
N PRO A 123 35.21 14.56 -10.46
CA PRO A 123 34.10 14.88 -11.35
C PRO A 123 34.01 13.97 -12.59
N THR A 124 34.99 13.09 -12.82
CA THR A 124 34.94 12.05 -13.86
C THR A 124 34.21 10.78 -13.40
N LEU A 125 34.00 10.61 -12.08
CA LEU A 125 33.30 9.46 -11.49
C LEU A 125 31.82 9.79 -11.25
N ARG A 126 30.95 8.87 -11.65
CA ARG A 126 29.49 9.00 -11.48
C ARG A 126 28.94 7.85 -10.63
N ASN A 127 28.41 8.19 -9.46
CA ASN A 127 27.72 7.26 -8.59
C ASN A 127 26.30 7.05 -9.09
N GLN A 128 25.90 5.79 -9.27
CA GLN A 128 24.56 5.41 -9.74
C GLN A 128 23.88 4.46 -8.74
N SER A 129 22.63 4.77 -8.41
CA SER A 129 21.72 3.88 -7.68
C SER A 129 20.71 3.28 -8.66
N LYS A 130 20.55 1.96 -8.58
CA LYS A 130 19.59 1.15 -9.34
C LYS A 130 18.72 0.34 -8.38
#